data_AF-A0A7J9GFH0-F1
#
_entry.id   AF-A0A7J9GFH0-F1
#
_cell.length_a   1.000
_cell.length_b   1.000
_cell.length_c   1.000
_cell.angle_alpha   90.00
_cell.angle_beta   90.00
_cell.angle_gamma   90.00
#
_symmetry.space_group_name_H-M   'P 1'
#
loop_
_entity.id
_entity.type
_entity.pdbx_description
1 polymer ?
#
loop_
_entity_poly.entity_id
_entity_poly.type
_entity_poly.pdbx_seq_one_letter_code
_entity_poly.pdbx_strand_id
1 'polypeptide(L)'
;EYTFADAGNLDHCTKYLNQTLVTFGFPASLDLFANDPVSVARTCNCIYSLLQQRQRDIEFRESANEQRQRLLSDISRLEAKVERLDAQLQAKDREIATITRTEAKNTAAFKAQIEKLQQERDEFQRMVIGNQQVRTQQIHEMKKKEKEYIKLQERLNQVLMEKKKESRSGMEIMNLLQKEGRQRGTWNGKKADNDFYKKIVDAYEAKNQELKAENADLRALLRSM
;
A
#
# COMPACT_ATOMS: atom_id res chain seq x y z
N GLU A 1 -26.45 -55.07 50.87
CA GLU A 1 -25.25 -55.01 51.72
C GLU A 1 -24.32 -56.13 51.31
N TYR A 2 -23.03 -55.85 51.10
CA TYR A 2 -22.04 -56.88 50.82
C TYR A 2 -21.25 -57.10 52.10
N THR A 3 -21.59 -58.15 52.83
CA THR A 3 -20.98 -58.45 54.13
C THR A 3 -19.75 -59.31 53.91
N PHE A 4 -18.57 -58.77 54.24
CA PHE A 4 -17.30 -59.48 54.05
C PHE A 4 -17.11 -60.67 55.01
N ALA A 5 -17.66 -60.61 56.24
CA ALA A 5 -17.52 -61.66 57.23
C ALA A 5 -18.84 -61.91 57.99
N ASP A 6 -19.16 -63.18 58.25
CA ASP A 6 -20.29 -63.66 59.05
C ASP A 6 -19.86 -64.83 59.95
N ALA A 7 -20.74 -65.30 60.83
CA ALA A 7 -20.43 -66.35 61.80
C ALA A 7 -20.00 -67.69 61.17
N GLY A 8 -20.40 -67.98 59.93
CA GLY A 8 -20.06 -69.21 59.21
C GLY A 8 -18.69 -69.17 58.52
N ASN A 9 -18.08 -67.98 58.34
CA ASN A 9 -16.85 -67.83 57.56
C ASN A 9 -15.69 -67.12 58.31
N LEU A 10 -15.83 -66.84 59.61
CA LEU A 10 -14.83 -66.08 60.39
C LEU A 10 -13.40 -66.60 60.29
N ASP A 11 -13.19 -67.92 60.33
CA ASP A 11 -11.84 -68.51 60.23
C ASP A 11 -11.20 -68.23 58.87
N HIS A 12 -11.99 -68.33 57.80
CA HIS A 12 -11.53 -68.03 56.45
C HIS A 12 -11.22 -66.54 56.27
N CYS A 13 -12.13 -65.66 56.72
CA CYS A 13 -11.94 -64.21 56.61
C CYS A 13 -10.74 -63.73 57.45
N THR A 14 -10.51 -64.29 58.64
CA THR A 14 -9.36 -63.95 59.49
C THR A 14 -8.05 -64.37 58.83
N LYS A 15 -7.97 -65.59 58.28
CA LYS A 15 -6.80 -66.06 57.53
C LYS A 15 -6.52 -65.17 56.31
N TYR A 16 -7.56 -64.82 55.55
CA TYR A 16 -7.43 -63.94 54.40
C TYR A 16 -6.92 -62.55 54.78
N LEU A 17 -7.50 -61.92 55.81
CA LEU A 17 -7.06 -60.61 56.28
C LEU A 17 -5.59 -60.64 56.71
N ASN A 18 -5.18 -61.65 57.49
CA ASN A 18 -3.81 -61.78 57.95
C ASN A 18 -2.81 -61.96 56.80
N GLN A 19 -3.14 -62.78 55.80
CA GLN A 19 -2.31 -62.94 54.60
C GLN A 19 -2.21 -61.63 53.79
N THR A 20 -3.32 -60.91 53.68
CA THR A 20 -3.40 -59.64 52.95
C THR A 20 -2.60 -58.54 53.64
N LEU A 21 -2.71 -58.45 54.97
CA LEU A 21 -1.96 -57.50 55.79
C LEU A 21 -0.45 -57.70 55.63
N VAL A 22 0.03 -58.95 55.68
CA VAL A 22 1.45 -59.25 55.45
C VAL A 22 1.87 -58.86 54.03
N THR A 23 1.03 -59.13 53.03
CA THR A 23 1.30 -58.77 51.63
C THR A 23 1.42 -57.26 51.44
N PHE A 24 0.62 -56.47 52.16
CA PHE A 24 0.71 -55.01 52.19
C PHE A 24 1.78 -54.46 53.15
N GLY A 25 2.60 -55.33 53.76
CA GLY A 25 3.75 -54.94 54.58
C GLY A 25 3.43 -54.61 56.03
N PHE A 26 2.26 -55.02 56.55
CA PHE A 26 1.92 -54.82 57.96
C PHE A 26 2.57 -55.88 58.86
N PRO A 27 3.11 -55.48 60.03
CA PRO A 27 4.00 -56.32 60.84
C PRO A 27 3.31 -57.32 61.78
N ALA A 28 1.97 -57.32 61.89
CA ALA A 28 1.25 -58.17 62.85
C ALA A 28 -0.05 -58.74 62.27
N SER A 29 -0.30 -60.02 62.57
CA SER A 29 -1.59 -60.67 62.32
C SER A 29 -2.64 -60.19 63.32
N LEU A 30 -3.85 -59.95 62.84
CA LEU A 30 -5.04 -59.78 63.66
C LEU A 30 -5.33 -61.11 64.36
N ASP A 31 -5.14 -61.12 65.68
CA ASP A 31 -5.69 -62.14 66.56
C ASP A 31 -6.79 -61.49 67.38
N LEU A 32 -8.03 -61.72 66.94
CA LEU A 32 -9.24 -61.13 67.54
C LEU A 32 -9.77 -61.95 68.72
N PHE A 33 -9.26 -63.17 68.90
CA PHE A 33 -9.68 -64.09 69.96
C PHE A 33 -8.61 -64.27 71.05
N ALA A 34 -7.50 -63.55 70.93
CA ALA A 34 -6.44 -63.52 71.93
C ALA A 34 -6.93 -62.99 73.28
N ASN A 35 -6.60 -63.73 74.35
CA ASN A 35 -6.91 -63.35 75.73
C ASN A 35 -5.68 -62.85 76.50
N ASP A 36 -4.49 -62.92 75.90
CA ASP A 36 -3.26 -62.42 76.51
C ASP A 36 -2.99 -60.95 76.09
N PRO A 37 -2.54 -60.09 77.03
CA PRO A 37 -2.32 -58.67 76.74
C PRO A 37 -1.33 -58.39 75.60
N VAL A 38 -0.36 -59.29 75.35
CA VAL A 38 0.68 -59.08 74.33
C VAL A 38 0.11 -59.25 72.93
N SER A 39 -0.72 -60.27 72.72
CA SER A 39 -1.41 -60.50 71.44
C SER A 39 -2.46 -59.43 71.17
N VAL A 40 -3.22 -59.00 72.19
CA VAL A 40 -4.16 -57.87 72.05
C VAL A 40 -3.43 -56.59 71.65
N ALA A 41 -2.29 -56.27 72.29
CA ALA A 41 -1.49 -55.11 71.92
C ALA A 41 -0.97 -55.16 70.47
N ARG A 42 -0.57 -56.34 69.97
CA ARG A 42 -0.15 -56.53 68.57
C ARG A 42 -1.29 -56.26 67.59
N THR A 43 -2.50 -56.77 67.88
CA THR A 43 -3.70 -56.48 67.08
C THR A 43 -4.01 -54.98 67.08
N CYS A 44 -3.98 -54.32 68.24
CA CYS A 44 -4.20 -52.86 68.35
C CYS A 44 -3.18 -52.06 67.54
N ASN A 45 -1.90 -52.42 67.61
CA ASN A 45 -0.85 -51.75 66.83
C ASN A 45 -1.03 -51.94 65.32
N CYS A 46 -1.45 -53.13 64.88
CA CYS A 46 -1.77 -53.38 63.47
C CYS A 46 -2.92 -52.48 63.00
N ILE A 47 -4.01 -52.42 63.77
CA ILE A 47 -5.17 -51.55 63.50
C ILE A 47 -4.74 -50.08 63.47
N TYR A 48 -3.90 -49.65 64.42
CA TYR A 48 -3.37 -48.29 64.44
C TYR A 48 -2.53 -47.97 63.20
N SER A 49 -1.66 -48.88 62.77
CA SER A 49 -0.89 -48.73 61.52
C SER A 49 -1.79 -48.63 60.29
N LEU A 50 -2.88 -49.41 60.22
CA LEU A 50 -3.87 -49.32 59.14
C LEU A 50 -4.55 -47.94 59.09
N LEU A 51 -4.97 -47.44 60.25
CA LEU A 51 -5.59 -46.12 60.35
C LEU A 51 -4.61 -45.00 59.98
N GLN A 52 -3.36 -45.09 60.45
CA GLN A 52 -2.32 -44.10 60.13
C GLN A 52 -1.96 -44.12 58.65
N GLN A 53 -1.88 -45.30 58.02
CA GLN A 53 -1.69 -45.39 56.58
C GLN A 53 -2.88 -44.77 55.84
N ARG A 54 -4.12 -45.09 56.25
CA ARG A 54 -5.32 -44.52 55.63
C ARG A 54 -5.34 -42.99 55.71
N GLN A 55 -4.94 -42.42 56.84
CA GLN A 55 -4.87 -40.97 57.00
C GLN A 55 -3.84 -40.35 56.05
N ARG A 56 -2.62 -40.91 55.98
CA ARG A 56 -1.59 -40.46 55.04
C ARG A 56 -2.03 -40.58 53.57
N ASP A 57 -2.73 -41.66 53.22
CA ASP A 57 -3.26 -41.85 51.86
C ASP A 57 -4.32 -40.81 51.52
N ILE A 58 -5.17 -40.43 52.48
CA ILE A 58 -6.16 -39.35 52.29
C ILE A 58 -5.45 -38.03 52.05
N GLU A 59 -4.53 -37.65 52.94
CA GLU A 59 -3.76 -36.40 52.85
C GLU A 59 -2.97 -36.31 51.53
N PHE A 60 -2.33 -37.41 51.12
CA PHE A 60 -1.61 -37.48 49.84
C PHE A 60 -2.56 -37.29 48.65
N ARG A 61 -3.72 -37.96 48.64
CA ARG A 61 -4.71 -37.82 47.56
C ARG A 61 -5.29 -36.42 47.51
N GLU A 62 -5.54 -35.79 48.65
CA GLU A 62 -6.05 -34.42 48.72
C GLU A 62 -5.02 -33.43 48.14
N SER A 63 -3.76 -33.51 48.57
CA SER A 63 -2.67 -32.69 48.04
C SER A 63 -2.48 -32.88 46.52
N ALA A 64 -2.45 -34.14 46.06
CA ALA A 64 -2.36 -34.44 44.63
C ALA A 64 -3.56 -33.89 43.84
N ASN A 65 -4.77 -33.97 44.41
CA ASN A 65 -5.98 -33.44 43.79
C ASN A 65 -5.95 -31.90 43.71
N GLU A 66 -5.49 -31.21 44.75
CA GLU A 66 -5.28 -29.76 44.71
C GLU A 66 -4.29 -29.36 43.63
N GLN A 67 -3.14 -30.04 43.55
CA GLN A 67 -2.14 -29.76 42.52
C GLN A 67 -2.72 -29.98 41.12
N ARG A 68 -3.48 -31.06 40.92
CA ARG A 68 -4.17 -31.35 39.67
C ARG A 68 -5.14 -30.22 39.29
N GLN A 69 -5.91 -29.69 40.23
CA GLN A 69 -6.84 -28.59 39.96
C GLN A 69 -6.12 -27.29 39.57
N ARG A 70 -4.99 -26.98 40.23
CA ARG A 70 -4.14 -25.83 39.85
C ARG A 70 -3.60 -25.99 38.43
N LEU A 71 -3.06 -27.16 38.10
CA LEU A 71 -2.55 -27.46 36.75
C LEU A 71 -3.63 -27.37 35.68
N LEU A 72 -4.84 -27.88 35.93
CA LEU A 72 -5.96 -27.73 35.00
C LEU A 72 -6.31 -26.25 34.75
N SER A 73 -6.29 -25.44 35.81
CA SER A 73 -6.54 -23.99 35.69
C SER A 73 -5.44 -23.31 34.86
N ASP A 74 -4.18 -23.70 35.06
CA ASP A 74 -3.06 -23.20 34.27
C ASP A 74 -3.14 -23.61 32.80
N ILE A 75 -3.54 -24.86 32.52
CA ILE A 75 -3.77 -25.34 31.16
C ILE A 75 -4.83 -24.50 30.46
N SER A 76 -6.01 -24.31 31.07
CA SER A 76 -7.08 -23.50 30.46
C SER A 76 -6.65 -22.05 30.20
N ARG A 77 -5.84 -21.47 31.11
CA ARG A 77 -5.28 -20.13 30.92
C ARG A 77 -4.28 -20.08 29.76
N LEU A 78 -3.43 -21.09 29.61
CA LEU A 78 -2.46 -21.17 28.53
C LEU A 78 -3.14 -21.43 27.18
N GLU A 79 -4.15 -22.29 27.13
CA GLU A 79 -4.97 -22.54 25.93
C GLU A 79 -5.61 -21.25 25.42
N ALA A 80 -6.26 -20.48 26.30
CA ALA A 80 -6.84 -19.19 25.93
C ALA A 80 -5.79 -18.18 25.44
N LYS A 81 -4.57 -18.22 25.98
CA LYS A 81 -3.46 -17.38 25.52
C LYS A 81 -2.98 -17.79 24.13
N VAL A 82 -2.87 -19.10 23.87
CA VAL A 82 -2.50 -19.64 22.55
C VAL A 82 -3.52 -19.21 21.51
N GLU A 83 -4.81 -19.41 21.77
CA GLU A 83 -5.88 -19.02 20.84
C GLU A 83 -5.84 -17.51 20.51
N ARG A 84 -5.61 -16.67 21.52
CA ARG A 84 -5.45 -15.22 21.31
C ARG A 84 -4.22 -14.88 20.47
N LEU A 85 -3.09 -15.54 20.69
CA LEU A 85 -1.87 -15.31 19.93
C LEU A 85 -2.01 -15.78 18.49
N ASP A 86 -2.66 -16.91 18.25
CA ASP A 86 -2.96 -17.41 16.91
C ASP A 86 -3.86 -16.43 16.14
N ALA A 87 -4.90 -15.89 16.79
CA ALA A 87 -5.74 -14.85 16.18
C ALA A 87 -4.95 -13.58 15.82
N GLN A 88 -4.01 -13.16 16.67
CA GLN A 88 -3.14 -12.02 16.39
C GLN A 88 -2.18 -12.30 15.22
N LEU A 89 -1.62 -13.51 15.17
CA LEU A 89 -0.71 -13.93 14.10
C LEU A 89 -1.44 -13.92 12.75
N GLN A 90 -2.63 -14.52 12.68
CA GLN A 90 -3.46 -14.48 11.48
C GLN A 90 -3.83 -13.06 11.04
N ALA A 91 -4.11 -12.16 11.99
CA ALA A 91 -4.38 -10.76 11.67
C ALA A 91 -3.14 -10.06 11.07
N LYS A 92 -1.96 -10.33 11.64
CA LYS A 92 -0.69 -9.80 11.12
C LYS A 92 -0.32 -10.35 9.75
N ASP A 93 -0.56 -11.63 9.49
CA ASP A 93 -0.35 -12.20 8.16
C ASP A 93 -1.23 -11.53 7.09
N ARG A 94 -2.50 -11.23 7.42
CA ARG A 94 -3.40 -10.50 6.53
C ARG A 94 -2.95 -9.06 6.29
N GLU A 95 -2.45 -8.39 7.33
CA GLU A 95 -1.90 -7.03 7.25
C GLU A 95 -0.66 -7.01 6.34
N ILE A 96 0.27 -7.95 6.53
CA ILE A 96 1.46 -8.11 5.68
C ILE A 96 1.05 -8.34 4.23
N ALA A 97 0.14 -9.28 3.97
CA ALA A 97 -0.33 -9.55 2.61
C ALA A 97 -0.95 -8.31 1.93
N THR A 98 -1.63 -7.46 2.70
CA THR A 98 -2.22 -6.21 2.20
C THR A 98 -1.15 -5.17 1.89
N ILE A 99 -0.17 -5.00 2.80
CA ILE A 99 0.96 -4.09 2.60
C ILE A 99 1.77 -4.51 1.38
N THR A 100 2.14 -5.78 1.25
CA THR A 100 2.91 -6.30 0.11
C THR A 100 2.21 -6.07 -1.23
N ARG A 101 0.88 -6.28 -1.30
CA ARG A 101 0.12 -5.98 -2.53
C ARG A 101 0.10 -4.49 -2.85
N THR A 102 -0.04 -3.65 -1.84
CA THR A 102 -0.05 -2.19 -1.99
C THR A 102 1.32 -1.69 -2.45
N GLU A 103 2.39 -2.19 -1.85
CA GLU A 103 3.76 -1.91 -2.24
C GLU A 103 4.01 -2.31 -3.70
N ALA A 104 3.66 -3.54 -4.09
CA ALA A 104 3.83 -4.00 -5.47
C ALA A 104 3.09 -3.12 -6.48
N LYS A 105 1.85 -2.69 -6.17
CA LYS A 105 1.07 -1.76 -6.99
C LYS A 105 1.78 -0.40 -7.11
N ASN A 106 2.25 0.14 -6.00
CA ASN A 106 2.94 1.43 -5.98
C ASN A 106 4.27 1.37 -6.75
N THR A 107 5.04 0.29 -6.59
CA THR A 107 6.27 0.06 -7.35
C THR A 107 6.00 0.02 -8.86
N ALA A 108 4.93 -0.66 -9.29
CA ALA A 108 4.55 -0.69 -10.71
C ALA A 108 4.15 0.70 -11.22
N ALA A 109 3.37 1.46 -10.44
CA ALA A 109 2.98 2.82 -10.78
C ALA A 109 4.20 3.75 -10.91
N PHE A 110 5.16 3.67 -9.98
CA PHE A 110 6.39 4.45 -10.06
C PHE A 110 7.24 4.08 -11.27
N LYS A 111 7.36 2.79 -11.61
CA LYS A 111 8.07 2.37 -12.83
C LYS A 111 7.45 2.98 -14.08
N ALA A 112 6.12 2.91 -14.21
CA ALA A 112 5.41 3.52 -15.34
C ALA A 112 5.63 5.04 -15.41
N GLN A 113 5.64 5.73 -14.26
CA GLN A 113 5.90 7.16 -14.21
C GLN A 113 7.34 7.51 -14.61
N ILE A 114 8.32 6.70 -14.20
CA ILE A 114 9.73 6.85 -14.58
C ILE A 114 9.88 6.69 -16.10
N GLU A 115 9.26 5.66 -16.69
CA GLU A 115 9.30 5.43 -18.13
C GLU A 115 8.68 6.60 -18.92
N LYS A 116 7.55 7.13 -18.44
CA LYS A 116 6.92 8.32 -19.05
C LYS A 116 7.84 9.53 -19.02
N LEU A 117 8.46 9.82 -17.88
CA LEU A 117 9.41 10.94 -17.75
C LEU A 117 10.64 10.75 -18.63
N GLN A 118 11.12 9.52 -18.82
CA GLN A 118 12.21 9.23 -19.76
C GLN A 118 11.81 9.50 -21.22
N GLN A 119 10.59 9.11 -21.62
CA GLN A 119 10.06 9.40 -22.96
C GLN A 119 9.94 10.91 -23.20
N GLU A 120 9.34 11.65 -22.26
CA GLU A 120 9.20 13.10 -22.34
C GLU A 120 10.57 13.80 -22.43
N ARG A 121 11.55 13.36 -21.64
CA ARG A 121 12.93 13.86 -21.71
C ARG A 121 13.54 13.63 -23.10
N ASP A 122 13.39 12.44 -23.66
CA ASP A 122 13.98 12.09 -24.96
C ASP A 122 13.32 12.86 -26.10
N GLU A 123 12.01 13.08 -26.04
CA GLU A 123 11.27 13.94 -26.98
C GLU A 123 11.74 15.39 -26.88
N PHE A 124 11.86 15.92 -25.67
CA PHE A 124 12.37 17.26 -25.44
C PHE A 124 13.79 17.42 -26.00
N GLN A 125 14.66 16.44 -25.77
CA GLN A 125 16.02 16.45 -26.30
C GLN A 125 16.04 16.44 -27.84
N ARG A 126 15.19 15.63 -28.49
CA ARG A 126 15.03 15.64 -29.96
C ARG A 126 14.58 17.01 -30.47
N MET A 127 13.61 17.64 -29.80
CA MET A 127 13.10 18.95 -30.17
C MET A 127 14.17 20.05 -30.03
N VAL A 128 14.96 20.02 -28.95
CA VAL A 128 16.08 20.97 -28.73
C VAL A 128 17.11 20.85 -29.85
N ILE A 129 17.51 19.63 -30.21
CA ILE A 129 18.46 19.39 -31.31
C ILE A 129 17.89 19.90 -32.63
N GLY A 130 16.62 19.60 -32.94
CA GLY A 130 15.95 20.10 -34.15
C GLY A 130 15.87 21.62 -34.20
N ASN A 131 15.53 22.27 -33.09
CA ASN A 131 15.50 23.73 -33.00
C ASN A 131 16.88 24.35 -33.24
N GLN A 132 17.93 23.76 -32.67
CA GLN A 132 19.32 24.20 -32.86
C GLN A 132 19.75 24.10 -34.33
N GLN A 133 19.34 23.03 -35.03
CA GLN A 133 19.60 22.86 -36.46
C GLN A 133 18.89 23.93 -37.29
N VAL A 134 17.59 24.15 -37.06
CA VAL A 134 16.81 25.18 -37.75
C VAL A 134 17.41 26.57 -37.54
N ARG A 135 17.77 26.90 -36.29
CA ARG A 135 18.44 28.18 -35.96
C ARG A 135 19.74 28.35 -36.74
N THR A 136 20.54 27.29 -36.84
CA THR A 136 21.79 27.30 -37.59
C THR A 136 21.53 27.56 -39.08
N GLN A 137 20.54 26.89 -39.67
CA GLN A 137 20.15 27.07 -41.07
C GLN A 137 19.64 28.50 -41.36
N GLN A 138 18.79 29.04 -40.49
CA GLN A 138 18.31 30.43 -40.59
C GLN A 138 19.45 31.45 -40.53
N ILE A 139 20.45 31.24 -39.67
CA ILE A 139 21.65 32.09 -39.61
C ILE A 139 22.41 32.06 -40.94
N HIS A 140 22.57 30.88 -41.56
CA HIS A 140 23.23 30.76 -42.86
C HIS A 140 22.44 31.46 -43.98
N GLU A 141 21.11 31.29 -44.02
CA GLU A 141 20.25 31.96 -44.99
C GLU A 141 20.27 33.48 -44.83
N MET A 142 20.20 34.00 -43.60
CA MET A 142 20.33 35.43 -43.33
C MET A 142 21.66 35.97 -43.85
N LYS A 143 22.78 35.32 -43.54
CA LYS A 143 24.11 35.72 -44.03
C LYS A 143 24.19 35.70 -45.56
N LYS A 144 23.51 34.77 -46.23
CA LYS A 144 23.44 34.73 -47.70
C LYS A 144 22.67 35.93 -48.25
N LYS A 145 21.47 36.19 -47.71
CA LYS A 145 20.65 37.34 -48.11
C LYS A 145 21.34 38.67 -47.84
N GLU A 146 22.07 38.78 -46.74
CA GLU A 146 22.83 40.00 -46.40
C GLU A 146 23.95 40.26 -47.42
N LYS A 147 24.66 39.22 -47.85
CA LYS A 147 25.64 39.33 -48.95
C LYS A 147 24.99 39.75 -50.28
N GLU A 148 23.81 39.22 -50.60
CA GLU A 148 23.06 39.59 -51.80
C GLU A 148 22.56 41.04 -51.73
N TYR A 149 22.08 41.46 -50.56
CA TYR A 149 21.66 42.83 -50.30
C TYR A 149 22.81 43.82 -50.49
N ILE A 150 24.00 43.53 -49.95
CA ILE A 150 25.20 44.36 -50.14
C ILE A 150 25.52 44.51 -51.64
N LYS A 151 25.51 43.41 -52.41
CA LYS A 151 25.75 43.45 -53.87
C LYS A 151 24.70 44.28 -54.62
N LEU A 152 23.42 44.17 -54.24
CA LEU A 152 22.34 44.96 -54.81
C LEU A 152 22.49 46.44 -54.49
N GLN A 153 22.87 46.76 -53.25
CA GLN A 153 23.13 48.12 -52.80
C GLN A 153 24.30 48.74 -53.57
N GLU A 154 25.39 47.99 -53.80
CA GLU A 154 26.52 48.42 -54.63
C GLU A 154 26.10 48.72 -56.08
N ARG A 155 25.32 47.82 -56.71
CA ARG A 155 24.79 48.02 -58.07
C ARG A 155 23.86 49.24 -58.17
N LEU A 156 22.98 49.43 -57.20
CA LEU A 156 22.10 50.59 -57.16
C LEU A 156 22.92 51.89 -57.07
N ASN A 157 23.95 51.91 -56.22
CA ASN A 157 24.85 53.05 -56.12
C ASN A 157 25.59 53.32 -57.44
N GLN A 158 26.05 52.27 -58.15
CA GLN A 158 26.63 52.43 -59.49
C GLN A 158 25.65 53.08 -60.48
N VAL A 159 24.43 52.55 -60.58
CA VAL A 159 23.39 53.10 -61.47
C VAL A 159 23.06 54.55 -61.12
N LEU A 160 22.97 54.90 -59.84
CA LEU A 160 22.72 56.27 -59.40
C LEU A 160 23.87 57.23 -59.76
N MET A 161 25.12 56.76 -59.69
CA MET A 161 26.29 57.54 -60.09
C MET A 161 26.36 57.73 -61.61
N GLU A 162 26.00 56.70 -62.39
CA GLU A 162 25.86 56.77 -63.85
C GLU A 162 24.76 57.75 -64.25
N LYS A 163 23.58 57.67 -63.63
CA LYS A 163 22.49 58.64 -63.83
C LYS A 163 22.89 60.07 -63.50
N LYS A 164 23.68 60.29 -62.44
CA LYS A 164 24.22 61.61 -62.11
C LYS A 164 25.21 62.13 -63.16
N LYS A 165 25.94 61.23 -63.84
CA LYS A 165 26.82 61.56 -64.96
C LYS A 165 26.02 61.92 -66.22
N GLU A 166 24.98 61.15 -66.55
CA GLU A 166 24.06 61.46 -67.66
C GLU A 166 23.24 62.73 -67.41
N SER A 167 22.83 62.99 -66.17
CA SER A 167 22.11 64.21 -65.77
C SER A 167 22.94 65.49 -65.89
N ARG A 168 24.28 65.42 -66.02
CA ARG A 168 25.10 66.60 -66.35
C ARG A 168 25.11 66.93 -67.84
N SER A 169 24.49 66.12 -68.70
CA SER A 169 24.48 66.30 -70.17
C SER A 169 23.08 66.25 -70.81
N GLY A 170 22.00 66.33 -70.03
CA GLY A 170 20.63 66.24 -70.55
C GLY A 170 19.81 67.50 -70.27
N MET A 171 19.37 68.17 -71.34
CA MET A 171 18.45 69.31 -71.31
C MET A 171 17.13 68.94 -70.60
N GLU A 172 16.75 69.68 -69.56
CA GLU A 172 15.48 69.50 -68.84
C GLU A 172 14.30 69.92 -69.70
N ILE A 173 13.43 68.97 -70.05
CA ILE A 173 12.09 69.27 -70.57
C ILE A 173 11.11 69.19 -69.40
N MET A 174 10.79 70.35 -68.83
CA MET A 174 9.64 70.50 -67.95
C MET A 174 8.35 70.48 -68.79
N ASN A 175 7.53 69.45 -68.61
CA ASN A 175 6.11 69.52 -68.91
C ASN A 175 5.30 68.93 -67.75
N LEU A 176 4.70 69.84 -66.99
CA LEU A 176 3.60 69.57 -66.06
C LEU A 176 2.37 69.17 -66.88
N LEU A 177 2.08 67.87 -66.94
CA LEU A 177 0.76 67.38 -67.38
C LEU A 177 -0.11 67.15 -66.15
N GLN A 178 -0.83 68.21 -65.78
CA GLN A 178 -2.10 68.10 -65.07
C GLN A 178 -3.08 67.28 -65.93
N LYS A 179 -3.55 66.15 -65.40
CA LYS A 179 -4.90 65.64 -65.72
C LYS A 179 -5.54 65.09 -64.45
N GLU A 180 -6.55 65.83 -64.00
CA GLU A 180 -7.56 65.40 -63.05
C GLU A 180 -8.43 64.27 -63.62
N GLY A 181 -9.02 63.49 -62.72
CA GLY A 181 -10.28 62.81 -63.02
C GLY A 181 -10.21 61.35 -63.43
N ARG A 182 -9.64 60.47 -62.59
CA ARG A 182 -10.15 59.09 -62.44
C ARG A 182 -10.18 58.71 -60.96
N GLN A 183 -11.40 58.60 -60.42
CA GLN A 183 -11.63 58.04 -59.11
C GLN A 183 -11.08 56.61 -59.05
N ARG A 184 -10.14 56.38 -58.13
CA ARG A 184 -9.75 55.05 -57.67
C ARG A 184 -10.97 54.38 -57.04
N GLY A 185 -11.24 53.13 -57.40
CA GLY A 185 -12.24 52.32 -56.72
C GLY A 185 -11.89 52.19 -55.24
N THR A 186 -12.82 52.60 -54.37
CA THR A 186 -12.77 52.32 -52.94
C THR A 186 -13.03 50.84 -52.70
N TRP A 187 -11.98 50.09 -52.37
CA TRP A 187 -12.09 48.73 -51.84
C TRP A 187 -12.68 48.80 -50.42
N ASN A 188 -13.97 48.49 -50.28
CA ASN A 188 -14.63 48.40 -48.98
C ASN A 188 -14.25 47.10 -48.25
N GLY A 189 -13.10 47.10 -47.56
CA GLY A 189 -12.61 45.95 -46.78
C GLY A 189 -13.27 45.76 -45.40
N LYS A 190 -14.13 46.69 -44.94
CA LYS A 190 -14.56 46.74 -43.53
C LYS A 190 -15.60 45.70 -43.08
N LYS A 191 -16.29 45.00 -43.99
CA LYS A 191 -17.35 44.03 -43.60
C LYS A 191 -16.81 42.62 -43.32
N ALA A 192 -15.77 42.17 -44.04
CA ALA A 192 -15.25 40.82 -43.88
C ALA A 192 -14.48 40.64 -42.56
N ASP A 193 -13.73 41.65 -42.13
CA ASP A 193 -12.94 41.60 -40.90
C ASP A 193 -13.84 41.53 -39.65
N ASN A 194 -14.93 42.29 -39.63
CA ASN A 194 -15.83 42.34 -38.48
C ASN A 194 -16.55 40.99 -38.26
N ASP A 195 -17.02 40.36 -39.34
CA ASP A 195 -17.61 39.02 -39.28
C ASP A 195 -16.59 37.94 -38.87
N PHE A 196 -15.32 38.12 -39.26
CA PHE A 196 -14.24 37.20 -38.89
C PHE A 196 -13.89 37.30 -37.40
N TYR A 197 -13.74 38.52 -36.87
CA TYR A 197 -13.53 38.73 -35.44
C TYR A 197 -14.72 38.22 -34.62
N LYS A 198 -15.95 38.46 -35.08
CA LYS A 198 -17.16 37.95 -34.42
C LYS A 198 -17.17 36.41 -34.35
N LYS A 199 -16.87 35.71 -35.44
CA LYS A 199 -16.80 34.23 -35.44
C LYS A 199 -15.72 33.69 -34.49
N ILE A 200 -14.59 34.36 -34.38
CA ILE A 200 -13.53 33.97 -33.43
C ILE A 200 -14.01 34.14 -31.99
N VAL A 201 -14.64 35.28 -31.68
CA VAL A 201 -15.19 35.56 -30.35
C VAL A 201 -16.27 34.55 -29.99
N ASP A 202 -17.23 34.30 -30.87
CA ASP A 202 -18.32 33.34 -30.66
C ASP A 202 -17.78 31.91 -30.41
N ALA A 203 -16.74 31.50 -31.16
CA ALA A 203 -16.10 30.19 -30.97
C ALA A 203 -15.35 30.08 -29.63
N TYR A 204 -14.68 31.15 -29.20
CA TYR A 204 -14.03 31.20 -27.89
C TYR A 204 -15.05 31.20 -26.74
N GLU A 205 -16.17 31.91 -26.89
CA GLU A 205 -17.24 31.93 -25.90
C GLU A 205 -17.92 30.56 -25.75
N ALA A 206 -18.23 29.88 -26.86
CA ALA A 206 -18.78 28.53 -26.85
C ALA A 206 -17.85 27.55 -26.12
N LYS A 207 -16.55 27.56 -26.45
CA LYS A 207 -15.56 26.69 -25.79
C LYS A 207 -15.42 26.99 -24.29
N ASN A 208 -15.53 28.26 -23.90
CA ASN A 208 -15.47 28.66 -22.50
C ASN A 208 -16.72 28.23 -21.71
N GLN A 209 -17.89 28.19 -22.36
CA GLN A 209 -19.11 27.65 -21.75
C GLN A 209 -19.02 26.13 -21.55
N GLU A 210 -18.52 25.39 -22.53
CA GLU A 210 -18.27 23.95 -22.41
C GLU A 210 -17.29 23.63 -21.28
N LEU A 211 -16.15 24.33 -21.21
CA LEU A 211 -15.16 24.19 -20.14
C LEU A 211 -15.73 24.49 -18.75
N LYS A 212 -16.66 25.44 -18.64
CA LYS A 212 -17.35 25.75 -17.37
C LYS A 212 -18.34 24.66 -16.99
N ALA A 213 -19.07 24.10 -17.95
CA ALA A 213 -19.97 22.98 -17.71
C ALA A 213 -19.19 21.73 -17.26
N GLU A 214 -18.12 21.37 -17.97
CA GLU A 214 -17.26 20.23 -17.63
C GLU A 214 -16.61 20.40 -16.24
N ASN A 215 -16.15 21.60 -15.90
CA ASN A 215 -15.66 21.89 -14.54
C ASN A 215 -16.75 21.77 -13.47
N ALA A 216 -17.99 22.16 -13.78
CA ALA A 216 -19.10 22.01 -12.85
C ALA A 216 -19.40 20.52 -12.61
N ASP A 217 -19.40 19.71 -13.66
CA ASP A 217 -19.62 18.27 -13.59
C ASP A 217 -18.49 17.56 -12.83
N LEU A 218 -17.22 17.89 -13.11
CA LEU A 218 -16.07 17.36 -12.37
C LEU A 218 -16.12 17.73 -10.89
N ARG A 219 -16.51 18.96 -10.56
CA ARG A 219 -16.70 19.40 -9.17
C ARG A 219 -17.89 18.73 -8.50
N ALA A 220 -18.94 18.36 -9.23
CA ALA A 220 -20.07 17.61 -8.70
C ALA A 220 -19.65 16.16 -8.41
N LEU A 221 -18.93 15.52 -9.33
CA LEU A 221 -18.41 14.15 -9.18
C LEU A 221 -17.48 14.03 -7.96
N LEU A 222 -16.58 15.00 -7.77
CA LEU A 222 -15.69 15.06 -6.60
C LEU A 222 -16.41 15.28 -5.27
N ARG A 223 -17.61 15.89 -5.26
CA ARG A 223 -18.41 16.04 -4.04
C ARG A 223 -19.27 14.82 -3.72
N SER A 224 -19.45 13.92 -4.69
CA SER A 224 -20.21 12.67 -4.56
C SER A 224 -19.34 11.45 -4.22
N MET A 225 -18.03 11.63 -4.07
CA MET A 225 -17.09 10.66 -3.50
C MET A 225 -16.85 10.96 -2.03
#